data_AF-A0A7C1HWD7-F1
#
_entry.id   AF-A0A7C1HWD7-F1
#
_cell.length_a   1.000
_cell.length_b   1.000
_cell.length_c   1.000
_cell.angle_alpha   90.00
_cell.angle_beta   90.00
_cell.angle_gamma   90.00
#
_symmetry.space_group_name_H-M   'P 1'
#
loop_
_entity.id
_entity.type
_entity.pdbx_description
1 polymer ?
#
loop_
_entity_poly.entity_id
_entity_poly.type
_entity_poly.pdbx_seq_one_letter_code
_entity_poly.pdbx_strand_id
1 'polypeptide(L)'
;WGEIEYSTLVELLEKRGRAPGNRKLTAEYISQSLGVGSIAELAEMICKGDLKLHQQEKIKPVFRLKPPSKGYKRSIKKPYKSGGELGYRGLAINELIRRMI
;
A
#
# COMPACT_ATOMS: atom_id res chain seq x y z
N TRP A 1 -12.29 -1.69 2.27
CA TRP A 1 -11.53 -0.43 2.28
C TRP A 1 -11.43 0.08 3.72
N GLY A 2 -10.49 0.98 4.02
CA GLY A 2 -10.22 1.50 5.38
C GLY A 2 -8.98 2.39 5.39
N GLU A 3 -8.62 2.90 6.56
CA GLU A 3 -7.49 3.81 6.79
C GLU A 3 -6.18 3.04 6.92
N ILE A 4 -5.18 3.44 6.12
CA ILE A 4 -3.84 2.87 6.18
C ILE A 4 -3.01 3.57 7.24
N GLU A 5 -2.24 2.80 8.00
CA GLU A 5 -1.24 3.32 8.94
C GLU A 5 0.10 3.55 8.23
N TYR A 6 0.86 4.53 8.70
CA TYR A 6 2.20 4.84 8.19
C TYR A 6 3.11 3.60 8.14
N SER A 7 3.14 2.82 9.22
CA SER A 7 3.93 1.58 9.31
C SER A 7 3.63 0.60 8.18
N THR A 8 2.33 0.38 7.90
CA THR A 8 1.89 -0.51 6.82
C THR A 8 2.17 0.07 5.43
N LEU A 9 2.08 1.39 5.27
CA LEU A 9 2.41 2.04 4.01
C LEU A 9 3.91 1.91 3.66
N VAL A 10 4.79 2.06 4.65
CA VAL A 10 6.24 1.85 4.47
C VAL A 10 6.52 0.43 3.98
N GLU A 11 6.00 -0.58 4.69
CA GLU A 11 6.16 -1.99 4.28
C GLU A 11 5.59 -2.27 2.88
N LEU A 12 4.46 -1.64 2.54
CA LEU A 12 3.81 -1.76 1.25
C LEU A 12 4.70 -1.20 0.12
N LEU A 13 5.28 -0.02 0.32
CA LEU A 13 6.17 0.62 -0.64
C LEU A 13 7.46 -0.20 -0.84
N GLU A 14 8.05 -0.71 0.24
CA GLU A 14 9.29 -1.51 0.17
C GLU A 14 9.11 -2.83 -0.58
N LYS A 15 8.04 -3.58 -0.25
CA LYS A 15 7.84 -4.94 -0.78
C LYS A 15 7.13 -4.91 -2.13
N ARG A 16 6.15 -4.01 -2.31
CA ARG A 16 5.23 -4.00 -3.45
C ARG A 16 5.31 -2.74 -4.33
N GLY A 17 6.06 -1.71 -3.93
CA GLY A 17 6.30 -0.53 -4.74
C GLY A 17 7.05 -0.87 -6.04
N ARG A 18 6.57 -0.32 -7.16
CA ARG A 18 7.16 -0.54 -8.49
C ARG A 18 7.22 0.75 -9.28
N ALA A 19 8.31 0.90 -10.03
CA ALA A 19 8.50 1.94 -11.02
C ALA A 19 8.02 1.49 -12.42
N PRO A 20 7.91 2.41 -13.40
CA PRO A 20 7.75 2.06 -14.81
C PRO A 20 8.72 0.96 -15.26
N GLY A 21 8.29 0.12 -16.19
CA GLY A 21 9.05 -1.08 -16.57
C GLY A 21 9.10 -2.17 -15.49
N ASN A 22 8.25 -2.09 -14.46
CA ASN A 22 8.13 -3.10 -13.39
C ASN A 22 9.38 -3.24 -12.51
N ARG A 23 10.22 -2.21 -12.45
CA ARG A 23 11.41 -2.19 -11.61
C ARG A 23 11.02 -2.03 -10.13
N LYS A 24 11.81 -2.61 -9.22
CA LYS A 24 11.59 -2.45 -7.78
C LYS A 24 11.84 -1.00 -7.38
N LEU A 25 11.00 -0.47 -6.49
CA LEU A 25 11.22 0.84 -5.90
C LEU A 25 12.32 0.72 -4.84
N THR A 26 13.54 1.17 -5.16
CA THR A 26 14.68 1.22 -4.23
C THR A 26 14.91 2.64 -3.74
N ALA A 27 15.60 2.79 -2.60
CA ALA A 27 15.96 4.12 -2.07
C ALA A 27 16.75 4.94 -3.11
N GLU A 28 17.70 4.29 -3.81
CA GLU A 28 18.45 4.88 -4.92
C GLU A 28 17.52 5.42 -6.01
N TYR A 29 16.56 4.61 -6.47
CA TYR A 29 15.62 5.03 -7.51
C TYR A 29 14.78 6.23 -7.06
N ILE A 30 14.31 6.21 -5.82
CA ILE A 30 13.49 7.29 -5.26
C ILE A 30 14.30 8.59 -5.16
N SER A 31 15.54 8.52 -4.69
CA SER A 31 16.41 9.70 -4.59
C SER A 31 16.69 10.34 -5.95
N GLN A 32 17.02 9.52 -6.97
CA GLN A 32 17.29 10.02 -8.32
C GLN A 32 16.04 10.50 -9.05
N SER A 33 14.90 9.84 -8.82
CA SER A 33 13.68 10.08 -9.58
C SER A 33 12.83 11.19 -8.97
N LEU A 34 12.64 11.16 -7.66
CA LEU A 34 11.68 12.02 -6.95
C LEU A 34 12.38 13.03 -6.04
N GLY A 35 13.70 12.92 -5.85
CA GLY A 35 14.44 13.78 -4.93
C GLY A 35 14.11 13.52 -3.46
N VAL A 36 13.57 12.33 -3.13
CA VAL A 36 13.22 11.96 -1.75
C VAL A 36 14.31 11.05 -1.18
N GLY A 37 14.74 11.31 0.06
CA GLY A 37 15.90 10.65 0.67
C GLY A 37 15.65 9.21 1.10
N SER A 38 14.40 8.85 1.40
CA SER A 38 14.04 7.50 1.86
C SER A 38 12.62 7.07 1.50
N ILE A 39 12.35 5.76 1.61
CA ILE A 39 10.99 5.21 1.47
C ILE A 39 10.07 5.70 2.60
N ALA A 40 10.64 5.90 3.79
CA ALA A 40 9.95 6.45 4.96
C ALA A 40 9.45 7.87 4.70
N GLU A 41 10.31 8.76 4.21
CA GLU A 41 9.93 10.13 3.82
C GLU A 41 8.86 10.13 2.72
N LEU A 42 9.00 9.25 1.72
CA LEU A 42 7.99 9.11 0.67
C LEU A 42 6.63 8.70 1.26
N ALA A 43 6.61 7.75 2.20
CA ALA A 43 5.38 7.34 2.89
C ALA A 43 4.78 8.49 3.69
N GLU A 44 5.59 9.30 4.35
CA GLU A 44 5.14 10.47 5.12
C GLU A 44 4.48 11.52 4.22
N MET A 45 5.11 11.86 3.09
CA MET A 45 4.55 12.79 2.10
C MET A 45 3.22 12.30 1.53
N ILE A 46 3.08 10.98 1.31
CA ILE A 46 1.82 10.37 0.86
C ILE A 46 0.75 10.45 1.94
N CYS A 47 1.10 10.18 3.21
CA CYS A 47 0.18 10.30 4.34
C CYS A 47 -0.30 11.74 4.57
N LYS A 48 0.58 12.73 4.39
CA LYS A 48 0.25 14.16 4.47
C LYS A 48 -0.57 14.65 3.28
N GLY A 49 -0.52 13.94 2.15
CA GLY A 49 -1.23 14.30 0.92
C GLY A 49 -0.43 15.21 -0.02
N ASP A 50 0.82 15.51 0.32
CA ASP A 50 1.74 16.33 -0.48
C ASP A 50 2.11 15.63 -1.79
N LEU A 51 2.14 14.30 -1.78
CA LEU A 51 2.47 13.49 -2.95
C LEU A 51 1.33 12.53 -3.33
N LYS A 52 0.80 12.72 -4.53
CA LYS A 52 -0.24 11.85 -5.12
C LYS A 52 0.38 10.85 -6.09
N LEU A 53 0.30 9.56 -5.77
CA LEU A 53 0.91 8.48 -6.57
C LEU A 53 0.47 8.46 -8.05
N HIS A 54 -0.79 8.81 -8.35
CA HIS A 54 -1.30 8.81 -9.72
C HIS A 54 -0.80 9.98 -10.59
N GLN A 55 -0.25 11.02 -9.96
CA GLN A 55 0.33 12.18 -10.65
C GLN A 55 1.82 12.00 -10.91
N GLN A 56 2.42 10.94 -10.37
CA GLN A 56 3.84 10.65 -10.52
C GLN A 56 4.05 9.64 -11.65
N GLU A 57 4.67 10.07 -12.76
CA GLU A 57 5.02 9.15 -13.84
C GLU A 57 6.05 8.11 -13.42
N LYS A 58 6.87 8.45 -12.41
CA LYS A 58 8.01 7.63 -11.96
C LYS A 58 7.62 6.52 -11.00
N ILE A 59 6.37 6.49 -10.50
CA ILE A 59 5.87 5.41 -9.62
C ILE A 59 4.57 4.87 -10.18
N LYS A 60 4.38 3.55 -10.14
CA LYS A 60 3.09 2.96 -10.48
C LYS A 60 2.07 3.22 -9.36
N PRO A 61 0.87 3.75 -9.67
CA PRO A 61 -0.14 4.05 -8.65
C PRO A 61 -0.83 2.81 -8.06
N VAL A 62 -0.67 1.64 -8.70
CA VAL A 62 -1.36 0.41 -8.31
C VAL A 62 -0.36 -0.61 -7.74
N PHE A 63 -0.64 -1.05 -6.51
CA PHE A 63 0.10 -2.13 -5.85
C PHE A 63 -0.52 -3.49 -6.20
N ARG A 64 0.27 -4.36 -6.82
CA ARG A 64 -0.15 -5.75 -7.10
C ARG A 64 0.17 -6.62 -5.89
N LEU A 65 -0.85 -6.84 -5.08
CA LEU A 65 -0.79 -7.66 -3.87
C LEU A 65 -0.98 -9.15 -4.19
N LYS A 66 -0.49 -10.02 -3.30
CA LYS A 66 -0.82 -11.44 -3.32
C LYS A 66 -2.17 -11.68 -2.63
N PRO A 67 -2.83 -12.83 -2.86
CA PRO A 67 -3.93 -13.26 -2.01
C PRO A 67 -3.53 -13.27 -0.53
N PRO A 68 -4.47 -13.05 0.41
CA PRO A 68 -4.15 -13.03 1.83
C PRO A 68 -3.65 -14.41 2.28
N SER A 69 -2.54 -14.42 3.02
CA SER A 69 -1.99 -15.63 3.63
C SER A 69 -3.03 -16.32 4.51
N LYS A 70 -3.26 -17.62 4.31
CA LYS A 70 -4.35 -18.42 4.92
C LYS A 70 -5.77 -18.06 4.46
N GLY A 71 -5.92 -17.38 3.33
CA GLY A 71 -7.21 -17.03 2.74
C GLY A 71 -7.97 -15.92 3.48
N TYR A 72 -9.18 -15.61 3.05
CA TYR A 72 -10.04 -14.67 3.79
C TYR A 72 -10.55 -15.34 5.07
N LYS A 73 -10.61 -14.59 6.18
CA LYS A 73 -11.02 -15.15 7.48
C LYS A 73 -12.53 -15.35 7.56
N ARG A 74 -13.30 -14.56 6.80
CA ARG A 74 -14.76 -14.53 6.83
C ARG A 74 -15.35 -14.63 5.42
N SER A 75 -16.67 -14.69 5.34
CA SER A 75 -17.39 -14.75 4.07
C SER A 75 -17.18 -13.49 3.23
N ILE A 76 -16.74 -13.68 1.98
CA ILE A 76 -16.65 -12.62 0.97
C ILE A 76 -18.02 -12.19 0.43
N LYS A 77 -19.10 -12.84 0.85
CA LYS A 77 -20.48 -12.50 0.44
C LYS A 77 -21.21 -11.60 1.44
N LYS A 78 -20.58 -11.27 2.58
CA LYS A 78 -21.19 -10.47 3.64
C LYS A 78 -20.41 -9.18 3.91
N PRO A 79 -21.06 -8.09 4.35
CA PRO A 79 -20.39 -6.89 4.86
C PRO A 79 -19.52 -7.17 6.08
N TYR A 80 -18.45 -6.39 6.27
CA TYR A 80 -17.51 -6.55 7.38
C TYR A 80 -18.17 -6.42 8.75
N LYS A 81 -19.09 -5.45 8.90
CA LYS A 81 -19.90 -5.26 10.12
C LYS A 81 -20.83 -6.44 10.43
N SER A 82 -21.20 -7.23 9.43
CA SER A 82 -22.05 -8.43 9.56
C SER A 82 -21.22 -9.72 9.59
N GLY A 83 -19.96 -9.65 10.00
CA GLY A 83 -19.06 -10.81 10.08
C GLY A 83 -18.59 -11.32 8.72
N GLY A 84 -18.53 -10.46 7.70
CA GLY A 84 -17.93 -10.76 6.39
C GLY A 84 -16.62 -10.02 6.13
N GLU A 85 -16.29 -9.87 4.85
CA GLU A 85 -15.07 -9.22 4.35
C GLU A 85 -15.37 -7.97 3.48
N LEU A 86 -16.63 -7.72 3.10
CA LEU A 86 -16.96 -6.62 2.17
C LEU A 86 -17.05 -5.26 2.86
N GLY A 87 -16.72 -4.20 2.13
CA GLY A 87 -16.96 -2.82 2.56
C GLY A 87 -15.88 -2.23 3.47
N TYR A 88 -16.30 -1.28 4.31
CA TYR A 88 -15.45 -0.52 5.20
C TYR A 88 -15.02 -1.33 6.43
N ARG A 89 -13.73 -1.31 6.76
CA ARG A 89 -13.12 -2.06 7.86
C ARG A 89 -12.38 -1.21 8.89
N GLY A 90 -12.28 0.10 8.65
CA GLY A 90 -11.46 0.96 9.49
C GLY A 90 -9.97 0.57 9.42
N LEU A 91 -9.29 0.72 10.56
CA LEU A 91 -7.90 0.34 10.80
C LEU A 91 -7.61 -1.17 10.60
N ALA A 92 -8.62 -2.04 10.61
CA ALA A 92 -8.42 -3.48 10.36
C ALA A 92 -7.97 -3.78 8.91
N ILE A 93 -7.98 -2.80 8.01
CA ILE A 93 -7.40 -2.93 6.68
C ILE A 93 -5.89 -3.22 6.73
N ASN A 94 -5.18 -2.70 7.73
CA ASN A 94 -3.74 -2.85 7.88
C ASN A 94 -3.36 -4.32 8.12
N GLU A 95 -4.15 -5.05 8.92
CA GLU A 95 -3.95 -6.49 9.13
C GLU A 95 -4.12 -7.27 7.81
N LEU A 96 -5.13 -6.92 7.01
CA LEU A 96 -5.34 -7.58 5.71
C LEU A 96 -4.16 -7.31 4.76
N ILE A 97 -3.73 -6.06 4.66
CA ILE A 97 -2.61 -5.65 3.81
C ILE A 97 -1.34 -6.40 4.21
N ARG A 98 -0.99 -6.45 5.50
CA ARG A 98 0.19 -7.19 6.00
C ARG A 98 0.16 -8.69 5.63
N ARG A 99 -1.02 -9.29 5.47
CA ARG A 99 -1.17 -10.70 5.02
C ARG A 99 -1.06 -10.89 3.51
N MET A 100 -1.24 -9.82 2.74
CA MET A 100 -1.25 -9.79 1.27
C MET A 100 0.06 -9.26 0.66
N ILE A 101 0.88 -8.60 1.47
CA ILE A 101 2.23 -8.16 1.13
C ILE A 101 3.22 -9.31 1.27
#